data_AF-A0A944D3E7-F1
#
_entry.id   AF-A0A944D3E7-F1
#
_cell.length_a   1.000
_cell.length_b   1.000
_cell.length_c   1.000
_cell.angle_alpha   90.00
_cell.angle_beta   90.00
_cell.angle_gamma   90.00
#
_symmetry.space_group_name_H-M   'P 1'
#
loop_
_entity.id
_entity.type
_entity.pdbx_description
1 polymer ?
#
loop_
_entity_poly.entity_id
_entity_poly.type
_entity_poly.pdbx_seq_one_letter_code
_entity_poly.pdbx_strand_id
1 'polypeptide(L)'
;MKPLKKHILFFGALTFAALIPLWLYVLAPYFLRLPDNFSYSADLVSWDNFYDQTTQSFIGKTQSDSSFSYRTLDARPGVLTIQNAFSVRSSSGEPVFSVLREYAVSPTTQKHVPGFGDHDRAGYLFGPQGVRPGQDFTYWHVNYDVPAEMHYKSTEYIDGLRVFHYQTVLTPDQTVNLQKLPQVGQTFGINLDVALDLWIEPTTGWLVKYADKAVGYYYDLGTQERLYPWNSFSNVFTDDAVAQQVTNARQYRLVAVLMRSVIPWAILFFVVVCILPLLMERFKVLDRIVRRFAPYIVATCGIGLSVFGWFVSSSIINAQKLIAFQDDATEVVEKIAQRMDVYRNILDSAVSVLAAQPSMTADEWQTFIERLNVTTLYPGVESFGFAPYSIHEIDGRKIAMDTARDTGSPTMTGKLIMLSDTGEDARPGFVLYDPVYSERSYTVAERRENLLGFAFATFHMQPFVDEIFGAEQLRVAFDIYDDAMGRTEAGEMYTSMHMDVDSADEDGLLTATRQLFAFGHRWRVGIAELPSTQYRSLFELMLPWVVLSSGIMISLLFSALLYVAERGVLSVRPIRRRHRVQ
;
A
#
# COMPACT_ATOMS: atom_id res chain seq x y z
N MET A 1 -23.10 -52.91 -12.66
CA MET A 1 -22.30 -52.11 -13.61
C MET A 1 -21.13 -52.96 -14.13
N LYS A 2 -20.64 -52.80 -15.39
CA LYS A 2 -19.39 -53.47 -15.82
C LYS A 2 -18.23 -53.00 -14.93
N PRO A 3 -17.27 -53.88 -14.58
CA PRO A 3 -16.17 -53.53 -13.67
C PRO A 3 -15.41 -52.30 -14.13
N LEU A 4 -15.10 -52.18 -15.44
CA LEU A 4 -14.38 -51.04 -16.02
C LEU A 4 -15.04 -49.67 -15.71
N LYS A 5 -16.38 -49.57 -15.78
CA LYS A 5 -17.12 -48.32 -15.50
C LYS A 5 -17.08 -47.94 -14.01
N LYS A 6 -17.04 -48.94 -13.11
CA LYS A 6 -16.82 -48.71 -11.67
C LYS A 6 -15.44 -48.13 -11.41
N HIS A 7 -14.44 -48.69 -12.06
CA HIS A 7 -13.06 -48.24 -11.91
C HIS A 7 -12.91 -46.80 -12.42
N ILE A 8 -13.46 -46.47 -13.61
CA ILE A 8 -13.39 -45.11 -14.15
C ILE A 8 -14.02 -44.08 -13.19
N LEU A 9 -15.28 -44.28 -12.76
CA LEU A 9 -15.95 -43.34 -11.84
C LEU A 9 -15.24 -43.23 -10.48
N PHE A 10 -14.78 -44.37 -9.95
CA PHE A 10 -14.07 -44.41 -8.66
C PHE A 10 -12.72 -43.71 -8.73
N PHE A 11 -11.89 -44.00 -9.73
CA PHE A 11 -10.59 -43.33 -9.91
C PHE A 11 -10.77 -41.85 -10.21
N GLY A 12 -11.74 -41.45 -11.04
CA GLY A 12 -12.03 -40.03 -11.27
C GLY A 12 -12.40 -39.30 -9.98
N ALA A 13 -13.35 -39.85 -9.20
CA ALA A 13 -13.74 -39.28 -7.92
C ALA A 13 -12.55 -39.21 -6.94
N LEU A 14 -11.70 -40.24 -6.89
CA LEU A 14 -10.51 -40.28 -6.05
C LEU A 14 -9.49 -39.20 -6.44
N THR A 15 -9.25 -39.00 -7.74
CA THR A 15 -8.33 -37.96 -8.24
C THR A 15 -8.83 -36.56 -7.87
N PHE A 16 -10.12 -36.25 -8.10
CA PHE A 16 -10.67 -34.95 -7.70
C PHE A 16 -10.72 -34.77 -6.19
N ALA A 17 -11.00 -35.83 -5.43
CA ALA A 17 -10.94 -35.77 -3.97
C ALA A 17 -9.51 -35.47 -3.47
N ALA A 18 -8.47 -36.01 -4.13
CA ALA A 18 -7.08 -35.73 -3.82
C ALA A 18 -6.67 -34.28 -4.11
N LEU A 19 -7.40 -33.55 -4.96
CA LEU A 19 -7.16 -32.12 -5.19
C LEU A 19 -7.57 -31.25 -3.99
N ILE A 20 -8.53 -31.70 -3.16
CA ILE A 20 -8.98 -30.93 -1.98
C ILE A 20 -7.84 -30.70 -0.97
N PRO A 21 -7.11 -31.73 -0.48
CA PRO A 21 -5.99 -31.50 0.43
C PRO A 21 -4.84 -30.73 -0.23
N LEU A 22 -4.53 -31.00 -1.50
CA LEU A 22 -3.54 -30.20 -2.25
C LEU A 22 -3.95 -28.72 -2.28
N TRP A 23 -5.22 -28.44 -2.50
CA TRP A 23 -5.77 -27.09 -2.52
C TRP A 23 -5.67 -26.43 -1.15
N LEU A 24 -6.18 -27.09 -0.10
CA LEU A 24 -6.26 -26.53 1.24
C LEU A 24 -4.90 -26.31 1.90
N TYR A 25 -3.92 -27.18 1.64
CA TYR A 25 -2.63 -27.14 2.33
C TYR A 25 -1.48 -26.56 1.50
N VAL A 26 -1.60 -26.47 0.18
CA VAL A 26 -0.52 -25.98 -0.69
C VAL A 26 -0.96 -24.75 -1.49
N LEU A 27 -2.00 -24.87 -2.31
CA LEU A 27 -2.37 -23.81 -3.26
C LEU A 27 -3.01 -22.60 -2.57
N ALA A 28 -4.07 -22.81 -1.79
CA ALA A 28 -4.78 -21.70 -1.15
C ALA A 28 -3.88 -20.90 -0.19
N PRO A 29 -3.05 -21.50 0.69
CA PRO A 29 -2.13 -20.74 1.53
C PRO A 29 -1.11 -19.91 0.74
N TYR A 30 -0.63 -20.41 -0.40
CA TYR A 30 0.32 -19.68 -1.25
C TYR A 30 -0.28 -18.41 -1.84
N PHE A 31 -1.53 -18.45 -2.30
CA PHE A 31 -2.21 -17.28 -2.87
C PHE A 31 -2.80 -16.31 -1.83
N LEU A 32 -2.98 -16.76 -0.60
CA LEU A 32 -3.54 -15.93 0.50
C LEU A 32 -2.48 -15.30 1.40
N ARG A 33 -1.20 -15.58 1.15
CA ARG A 33 -0.10 -14.93 1.86
C ARG A 33 0.05 -13.48 1.40
N LEU A 34 0.56 -12.61 2.27
CA LEU A 34 1.00 -11.28 1.87
C LEU A 34 2.04 -11.40 0.74
N PRO A 35 1.91 -10.61 -0.34
CA PRO A 35 2.87 -10.66 -1.43
C PRO A 35 4.26 -10.23 -0.97
N ASP A 36 5.30 -10.66 -1.68
CA ASP A 36 6.68 -10.37 -1.30
C ASP A 36 6.99 -8.85 -1.42
N ASN A 37 6.28 -8.13 -2.29
CA ASN A 37 6.34 -6.68 -2.43
C ASN A 37 5.16 -5.96 -1.73
N PHE A 38 4.65 -6.50 -0.63
CA PHE A 38 3.52 -5.93 0.10
C PHE A 38 3.71 -4.44 0.43
N SER A 39 2.67 -3.65 0.15
CA SER A 39 2.55 -2.26 0.53
C SER A 39 1.17 -1.97 1.15
N TYR A 40 1.11 -0.93 1.98
CA TYR A 40 -0.13 -0.39 2.53
C TYR A 40 0.11 1.08 2.82
N SER A 41 -0.83 1.96 2.47
CA SER A 41 -0.78 3.36 2.86
C SER A 41 -2.18 3.90 3.17
N ALA A 42 -2.24 4.87 4.06
CA ALA A 42 -3.45 5.62 4.34
C ALA A 42 -3.08 7.06 4.72
N ASP A 43 -3.83 8.01 4.15
CA ASP A 43 -3.75 9.41 4.54
C ASP A 43 -4.61 9.67 5.78
N LEU A 44 -4.15 10.57 6.63
CA LEU A 44 -4.77 10.93 7.89
C LEU A 44 -4.87 12.44 8.05
N VAL A 45 -5.90 12.86 8.75
CA VAL A 45 -5.98 14.20 9.33
C VAL A 45 -5.52 14.11 10.77
N SER A 46 -4.49 14.90 11.09
CA SER A 46 -3.97 15.06 12.44
C SER A 46 -4.36 16.42 13.01
N TRP A 47 -4.76 16.44 14.26
CA TRP A 47 -5.06 17.66 15.00
C TRP A 47 -4.17 17.73 16.22
N ASP A 48 -3.41 18.80 16.35
CA ASP A 48 -2.55 19.09 17.50
C ASP A 48 -3.08 20.27 18.28
N ASN A 49 -3.01 20.19 19.61
CA ASN A 49 -3.41 21.27 20.49
C ASN A 49 -2.43 21.37 21.64
N PHE A 50 -1.59 22.41 21.63
CA PHE A 50 -0.56 22.61 22.64
C PHE A 50 -1.14 23.28 23.89
N TYR A 51 -0.62 22.88 25.04
CA TYR A 51 -1.04 23.40 26.33
C TYR A 51 -0.20 24.63 26.71
N ASP A 52 -0.86 25.74 27.02
CA ASP A 52 -0.21 26.92 27.58
C ASP A 52 -0.31 26.89 29.10
N GLN A 53 0.85 26.83 29.75
CA GLN A 53 0.97 26.78 31.20
C GLN A 53 0.53 28.08 31.87
N THR A 54 0.64 29.22 31.17
CA THR A 54 0.29 30.54 31.71
C THR A 54 -1.21 30.71 31.82
N THR A 55 -1.93 30.32 30.76
CA THR A 55 -3.40 30.39 30.71
C THR A 55 -4.08 29.13 31.24
N GLN A 56 -3.30 28.08 31.54
CA GLN A 56 -3.77 26.75 31.95
C GLN A 56 -4.82 26.18 30.99
N SER A 57 -4.61 26.43 29.70
CA SER A 57 -5.57 26.09 28.66
C SER A 57 -4.89 25.67 27.38
N PHE A 58 -5.63 24.94 26.56
CA PHE A 58 -5.21 24.57 25.22
C PHE A 58 -5.50 25.73 24.26
N ILE A 59 -4.46 26.23 23.60
CA ILE A 59 -4.47 27.56 22.95
C ILE A 59 -4.97 27.57 21.49
N GLY A 60 -5.14 26.41 20.86
CA GLY A 60 -5.64 26.33 19.49
C GLY A 60 -5.32 25.01 18.81
N LYS A 61 -6.27 24.52 18.00
CA LYS A 61 -6.06 23.32 17.20
C LYS A 61 -5.36 23.67 15.88
N THR A 62 -4.24 23.02 15.63
CA THR A 62 -3.56 23.04 14.33
C THR A 62 -3.86 21.75 13.60
N GLN A 63 -4.28 21.85 12.34
CA GLN A 63 -4.45 20.69 11.48
C GLN A 63 -3.13 20.42 10.74
N SER A 64 -2.77 19.14 10.67
CA SER A 64 -1.62 18.63 9.95
C SER A 64 -2.08 17.48 9.03
N ASP A 65 -1.44 17.38 7.88
CA ASP A 65 -1.66 16.28 6.93
C ASP A 65 -0.65 15.19 7.24
N SER A 66 -1.15 14.00 7.52
CA SER A 66 -0.32 12.89 7.97
C SER A 66 -0.49 11.68 7.08
N SER A 67 0.53 10.85 7.03
CA SER A 67 0.51 9.60 6.30
C SER A 67 0.99 8.46 7.19
N PHE A 68 0.45 7.28 6.90
CA PHE A 68 0.74 6.03 7.57
C PHE A 68 0.98 4.98 6.50
N SER A 69 2.16 4.36 6.48
CA SER A 69 2.48 3.39 5.45
C SER A 69 3.31 2.20 5.93
N TYR A 70 3.13 1.08 5.25
CA TYR A 70 3.90 -0.15 5.40
C TYR A 70 4.44 -0.54 4.05
N ARG A 71 5.72 -0.93 4.00
CA ARG A 71 6.33 -1.48 2.79
C ARG A 71 7.30 -2.60 3.12
N THR A 72 7.34 -3.63 2.28
CA THR A 72 8.36 -4.67 2.42
C THR A 72 9.75 -4.11 2.08
N LEU A 73 10.70 -4.29 3.00
CA LEU A 73 12.12 -4.04 2.79
C LEU A 73 12.85 -5.28 2.28
N ASP A 74 12.51 -6.46 2.82
CA ASP A 74 13.16 -7.73 2.49
C ASP A 74 12.14 -8.86 2.58
N ALA A 75 12.24 -9.82 1.67
CA ALA A 75 11.34 -10.96 1.58
C ALA A 75 12.14 -12.27 1.59
N ARG A 76 11.99 -13.04 2.68
CA ARG A 76 12.61 -14.35 2.86
C ARG A 76 11.54 -15.43 2.98
N PRO A 77 11.89 -16.71 2.75
CA PRO A 77 10.93 -17.80 2.93
C PRO A 77 10.29 -17.78 4.33
N GLY A 78 9.01 -17.43 4.40
CA GLY A 78 8.22 -17.39 5.63
C GLY A 78 8.35 -16.13 6.48
N VAL A 79 9.15 -15.13 6.09
CA VAL A 79 9.34 -13.88 6.84
C VAL A 79 9.40 -12.70 5.86
N LEU A 80 8.57 -11.68 6.09
CA LEU A 80 8.68 -10.36 5.47
C LEU A 80 9.17 -9.35 6.50
N THR A 81 10.22 -8.62 6.17
CA THR A 81 10.64 -7.44 6.93
C THR A 81 9.92 -6.24 6.34
N ILE A 82 9.11 -5.57 7.15
CA ILE A 82 8.25 -4.46 6.76
C ILE A 82 8.71 -3.21 7.49
N GLN A 83 8.93 -2.13 6.74
CA GLN A 83 9.08 -0.80 7.31
C GLN A 83 7.70 -0.19 7.51
N ASN A 84 7.42 0.27 8.71
CA ASN A 84 6.24 1.06 9.03
C ASN A 84 6.66 2.52 9.28
N ALA A 85 6.02 3.45 8.60
CA ALA A 85 6.27 4.87 8.73
C ALA A 85 4.99 5.61 9.12
N PHE A 86 5.14 6.55 10.06
CA PHE A 86 4.13 7.55 10.39
C PHE A 86 4.76 8.90 10.22
N SER A 87 4.20 9.73 9.34
CA SER A 87 4.73 11.04 9.04
C SER A 87 3.63 12.07 9.18
N VAL A 88 3.92 13.15 9.90
CA VAL A 88 3.06 14.30 10.11
C VAL A 88 3.71 15.47 9.43
N ARG A 89 3.00 16.08 8.48
CA ARG A 89 3.42 17.30 7.80
C ARG A 89 2.45 18.43 8.11
N SER A 90 2.95 19.66 8.21
CA SER A 90 2.10 20.83 8.30
C SER A 90 1.26 20.97 7.03
N SER A 91 0.26 21.84 7.05
CA SER A 91 -0.47 22.22 5.84
C SER A 91 0.41 22.88 4.75
N SER A 92 1.64 23.30 5.09
CA SER A 92 2.67 23.77 4.14
C SER A 92 3.60 22.66 3.63
N GLY A 93 3.41 21.40 4.07
CA GLY A 93 4.23 20.24 3.68
C GLY A 93 5.51 20.05 4.50
N GLU A 94 5.72 20.85 5.55
CA GLU A 94 6.90 20.74 6.42
C GLU A 94 6.77 19.56 7.38
N PRO A 95 7.80 18.70 7.53
CA PRO A 95 7.77 17.60 8.47
C PRO A 95 7.72 18.15 9.90
N VAL A 96 6.65 17.82 10.61
CA VAL A 96 6.45 18.15 12.03
C VAL A 96 6.99 17.01 12.90
N PHE A 97 6.68 15.77 12.50
CA PHE A 97 7.02 14.57 13.24
C PHE A 97 7.04 13.38 12.30
N SER A 98 8.07 12.55 12.37
CA SER A 98 8.09 11.28 11.64
C SER A 98 8.70 10.20 12.50
N VAL A 99 8.10 9.02 12.45
CA VAL A 99 8.56 7.82 13.15
C VAL A 99 8.63 6.68 12.15
N LEU A 100 9.72 5.93 12.21
CA LEU A 100 9.97 4.76 11.40
C LEU A 100 10.26 3.58 12.32
N ARG A 101 9.68 2.43 11.99
CA ARG A 101 9.85 1.16 12.69
C ARG A 101 10.01 0.03 11.70
N GLU A 102 10.72 -1.02 12.12
CA GLU A 102 10.92 -2.20 11.29
C GLU A 102 10.33 -3.43 11.96
N TYR A 103 9.32 -4.02 11.32
CA TYR A 103 8.61 -5.19 11.80
C TYR A 103 9.00 -6.40 10.98
N ALA A 104 9.02 -7.57 11.60
CA ALA A 104 9.04 -8.82 10.87
C ALA A 104 7.70 -9.53 11.03
N VAL A 105 7.14 -10.01 9.94
CA VAL A 105 5.85 -10.71 9.94
C VAL A 105 5.88 -11.97 9.08
N SER A 106 5.08 -12.94 9.47
CA SER A 106 4.81 -14.13 8.67
C SER A 106 3.83 -13.75 7.56
N PRO A 107 4.17 -13.86 6.27
CA PRO A 107 3.25 -13.49 5.19
C PRO A 107 1.97 -14.36 5.18
N THR A 108 2.01 -15.58 5.71
CA THR A 108 0.84 -16.48 5.75
C THR A 108 -0.10 -16.22 6.93
N THR A 109 0.45 -15.90 8.10
CA THR A 109 -0.35 -15.72 9.34
C THR A 109 -0.53 -14.26 9.74
N GLN A 110 0.25 -13.35 9.15
CA GLN A 110 0.38 -11.94 9.49
C GLN A 110 0.79 -11.68 10.95
N LYS A 111 1.28 -12.71 11.65
CA LYS A 111 1.83 -12.59 12.99
C LYS A 111 3.23 -12.02 12.94
N HIS A 112 3.60 -11.25 13.96
CA HIS A 112 4.98 -10.84 14.14
C HIS A 112 5.91 -12.05 14.36
N VAL A 113 7.12 -11.97 13.82
CA VAL A 113 8.16 -13.00 13.90
C VAL A 113 9.31 -12.47 14.74
N PRO A 114 9.68 -13.12 15.86
CA PRO A 114 10.78 -12.68 16.71
C PRO A 114 12.15 -12.92 16.04
N GLY A 115 13.15 -12.12 16.42
CA GLY A 115 14.54 -12.20 15.95
C GLY A 115 14.83 -11.39 14.68
N PHE A 116 13.89 -10.58 14.20
CA PHE A 116 13.99 -9.78 12.97
C PHE A 116 13.33 -8.41 13.19
N GLY A 117 13.72 -7.42 12.38
CA GLY A 117 13.28 -6.03 12.55
C GLY A 117 14.12 -5.27 13.58
N ASP A 118 13.59 -4.16 14.09
CA ASP A 118 14.27 -3.32 15.09
C ASP A 118 14.21 -3.91 16.51
N HIS A 119 13.08 -4.53 16.90
CA HIS A 119 12.94 -5.35 18.11
C HIS A 119 11.75 -6.32 18.05
N ASP A 120 11.75 -7.28 18.97
CA ASP A 120 10.76 -8.36 19.03
C ASP A 120 9.35 -7.84 19.38
N ARG A 121 8.39 -8.21 18.55
CA ARG A 121 6.96 -7.91 18.75
C ARG A 121 6.14 -9.18 18.74
N ALA A 122 5.07 -9.19 19.54
CA ALA A 122 4.04 -10.21 19.53
C ALA A 122 2.77 -9.69 18.85
N GLY A 123 1.82 -10.57 18.51
CA GLY A 123 0.55 -10.15 17.92
C GLY A 123 0.59 -10.16 16.40
N TYR A 124 -0.12 -9.22 15.77
CA TYR A 124 -0.38 -9.20 14.33
C TYR A 124 -0.04 -7.85 13.71
N LEU A 125 0.28 -7.86 12.41
CA LEU A 125 0.50 -6.66 11.62
C LEU A 125 -0.67 -5.66 11.71
N PHE A 126 -1.89 -6.16 11.55
CA PHE A 126 -3.14 -5.39 11.68
C PHE A 126 -4.10 -6.09 12.63
N GLY A 127 -4.76 -7.16 12.16
CA GLY A 127 -5.59 -8.03 12.97
C GLY A 127 -5.47 -9.49 12.54
N PRO A 128 -5.98 -10.45 13.34
CA PRO A 128 -5.96 -11.85 12.98
C PRO A 128 -6.85 -12.15 11.77
N GLN A 129 -6.36 -13.01 10.88
CA GLN A 129 -7.19 -13.57 9.81
C GLN A 129 -8.30 -14.46 10.39
N GLY A 130 -9.55 -14.23 9.98
CA GLY A 130 -10.70 -15.00 10.47
C GLY A 130 -11.07 -14.69 11.93
N VAL A 131 -10.78 -13.48 12.41
CA VAL A 131 -11.11 -13.04 13.77
C VAL A 131 -12.62 -13.12 14.02
N ARG A 132 -13.00 -13.54 15.23
CA ARG A 132 -14.40 -13.66 15.66
C ARG A 132 -14.80 -12.48 16.54
N PRO A 133 -16.10 -12.12 16.61
CA PRO A 133 -16.57 -11.13 17.58
C PRO A 133 -16.15 -11.53 19.00
N GLY A 134 -15.62 -10.57 19.77
CA GLY A 134 -15.14 -10.81 21.15
C GLY A 134 -13.77 -11.46 21.26
N GLN A 135 -13.06 -11.70 20.14
CA GLN A 135 -11.70 -12.22 20.17
C GLN A 135 -10.69 -11.07 20.21
N ASP A 136 -10.05 -10.90 21.36
CA ASP A 136 -9.01 -9.90 21.55
C ASP A 136 -7.69 -10.30 20.86
N PHE A 137 -6.86 -9.31 20.54
CA PHE A 137 -5.55 -9.53 19.95
C PHE A 137 -4.57 -8.40 20.27
N THR A 138 -3.28 -8.69 20.19
CA THR A 138 -2.23 -7.66 20.35
C THR A 138 -1.92 -7.01 19.02
N TYR A 139 -1.88 -5.68 19.03
CA TYR A 139 -1.46 -4.80 17.94
C TYR A 139 -0.30 -3.93 18.40
N TRP A 140 0.54 -3.48 17.47
CA TRP A 140 1.60 -2.51 17.74
C TRP A 140 1.41 -1.30 16.85
N HIS A 141 1.04 -0.19 17.47
CA HIS A 141 0.91 1.07 16.76
C HIS A 141 2.29 1.72 16.60
N VAL A 142 2.61 2.20 15.40
CA VAL A 142 3.91 2.80 15.05
C VAL A 142 4.33 3.96 15.94
N ASN A 143 3.39 4.83 16.33
CA ASN A 143 3.67 6.00 17.13
C ASN A 143 3.97 5.64 18.60
N TYR A 144 3.32 4.59 19.11
CA TYR A 144 3.38 4.25 20.54
C TYR A 144 4.39 3.14 20.84
N ASP A 145 4.60 2.24 19.89
CA ASP A 145 5.57 1.13 19.92
C ASP A 145 5.56 0.35 21.24
N VAL A 146 4.35 0.10 21.74
CA VAL A 146 4.05 -0.74 22.90
C VAL A 146 2.96 -1.74 22.52
N PRO A 147 2.91 -2.92 23.18
CA PRO A 147 1.86 -3.90 22.91
C PRO A 147 0.49 -3.33 23.32
N ALA A 148 -0.42 -3.26 22.36
CA ALA A 148 -1.77 -2.78 22.55
C ALA A 148 -2.74 -3.96 22.51
N GLU A 149 -3.35 -4.29 23.65
CA GLU A 149 -4.42 -5.30 23.69
C GLU A 149 -5.71 -4.69 23.17
N MET A 150 -6.10 -5.09 21.97
CA MET A 150 -7.27 -4.59 21.28
C MET A 150 -8.51 -5.38 21.71
N HIS A 151 -9.48 -4.68 22.29
CA HIS A 151 -10.72 -5.27 22.78
C HIS A 151 -11.87 -5.02 21.81
N TYR A 152 -12.63 -6.06 21.50
CA TYR A 152 -13.80 -5.93 20.63
C TYR A 152 -14.86 -5.01 21.24
N LYS A 153 -15.35 -4.06 20.45
CA LYS A 153 -16.39 -3.10 20.85
C LYS A 153 -17.71 -3.36 20.14
N SER A 154 -17.70 -3.39 18.81
CA SER A 154 -18.91 -3.45 17.98
C SER A 154 -18.63 -4.09 16.61
N THR A 155 -19.70 -4.53 15.95
CA THR A 155 -19.69 -4.86 14.52
C THR A 155 -20.35 -3.70 13.79
N GLU A 156 -19.67 -3.19 12.77
CA GLU A 156 -20.08 -2.03 11.99
C GLU A 156 -20.04 -2.33 10.49
N TYR A 157 -20.60 -1.42 9.70
CA TYR A 157 -20.59 -1.48 8.25
C TYR A 157 -20.09 -0.16 7.69
N ILE A 158 -18.94 -0.20 7.01
CA ILE A 158 -18.37 0.96 6.31
C ILE A 158 -18.54 0.69 4.83
N ASP A 159 -19.34 1.52 4.14
CA ASP A 159 -19.78 1.30 2.76
C ASP A 159 -20.28 -0.13 2.51
N GLY A 160 -21.04 -0.70 3.45
CA GLY A 160 -21.55 -2.07 3.34
C GLY A 160 -20.51 -3.19 3.51
N LEU A 161 -19.22 -2.87 3.72
CA LEU A 161 -18.23 -3.83 4.19
C LEU A 161 -18.38 -4.03 5.70
N ARG A 162 -18.60 -5.28 6.12
CA ARG A 162 -18.65 -5.63 7.55
C ARG A 162 -17.24 -5.52 8.16
N VAL A 163 -17.12 -4.72 9.20
CA VAL A 163 -15.88 -4.53 9.97
C VAL A 163 -16.15 -4.74 11.46
N PHE A 164 -15.11 -5.13 12.20
CA PHE A 164 -15.14 -5.19 13.66
C PHE A 164 -14.35 -4.02 14.22
N HIS A 165 -15.02 -3.23 15.06
CA HIS A 165 -14.43 -2.10 15.76
C HIS A 165 -13.80 -2.61 17.07
N TYR A 166 -12.51 -2.37 17.21
CA TYR A 166 -11.71 -2.64 18.39
C TYR A 166 -11.24 -1.33 19.02
N GLN A 167 -11.12 -1.32 20.34
CA GLN A 167 -10.61 -0.17 21.08
C GLN A 167 -9.66 -0.62 22.19
N THR A 168 -8.76 0.27 22.60
CA THR A 168 -7.92 0.09 23.77
C THR A 168 -7.48 1.43 24.34
N VAL A 169 -6.99 1.41 25.58
CA VAL A 169 -6.40 2.57 26.24
C VAL A 169 -4.98 2.22 26.65
N LEU A 170 -4.02 3.06 26.26
CA LEU A 170 -2.59 2.84 26.50
C LEU A 170 -2.01 4.03 27.26
N THR A 171 -1.00 3.74 28.08
CA THR A 171 -0.21 4.79 28.75
C THR A 171 1.29 4.68 28.43
N PRO A 172 1.70 4.84 27.16
CA PRO A 172 3.10 4.68 26.77
C PRO A 172 3.97 5.82 27.31
N ASP A 173 5.20 5.47 27.65
CA ASP A 173 6.26 6.43 27.94
C ASP A 173 6.94 6.85 26.62
N GLN A 174 6.96 8.15 26.35
CA GLN A 174 7.52 8.74 25.14
C GLN A 174 8.76 9.59 25.43
N THR A 175 9.31 9.50 26.64
CA THR A 175 10.45 10.31 27.10
C THR A 175 11.63 10.21 26.15
N VAL A 176 11.97 9.00 25.69
CA VAL A 176 13.08 8.78 24.75
C VAL A 176 12.83 9.44 23.39
N ASN A 177 11.63 9.29 22.84
CA ASN A 177 11.28 9.84 21.52
C ASN A 177 11.16 11.38 21.53
N LEU A 178 10.96 11.98 22.71
CA LEU A 178 10.69 13.40 22.88
C LEU A 178 11.80 14.17 23.62
N GLN A 179 13.00 13.63 23.72
CA GLN A 179 14.17 14.31 24.34
C GLN A 179 14.55 15.63 23.68
N LYS A 180 14.07 15.87 22.45
CA LYS A 180 14.22 17.16 21.76
C LYS A 180 13.49 18.31 22.46
N LEU A 181 12.51 18.00 23.32
CA LEU A 181 11.80 19.00 24.10
C LEU A 181 12.64 19.46 25.29
N PRO A 182 12.56 20.76 25.68
CA PRO A 182 13.34 21.29 26.79
C PRO A 182 13.14 20.45 28.06
N GLN A 183 14.25 20.07 28.71
CA GLN A 183 14.31 19.36 30.00
C GLN A 183 13.74 17.93 30.02
N VAL A 184 13.25 17.42 28.89
CA VAL A 184 12.77 16.03 28.76
C VAL A 184 13.95 15.06 28.72
N GLY A 185 13.89 14.00 29.53
CA GLY A 185 14.99 13.05 29.73
C GLY A 185 16.05 13.52 30.75
N GLN A 186 15.94 14.75 31.26
CA GLN A 186 16.83 15.29 32.30
C GLN A 186 16.08 15.49 33.62
N THR A 187 14.98 16.25 33.57
CA THR A 187 14.15 16.59 34.73
C THR A 187 12.77 15.97 34.60
N PHE A 188 12.20 16.02 33.40
CA PHE A 188 10.86 15.51 33.13
C PHE A 188 10.89 14.31 32.20
N GLY A 189 9.95 13.41 32.36
CA GLY A 189 9.55 12.46 31.34
C GLY A 189 8.20 12.85 30.74
N ILE A 190 7.80 12.15 29.68
CA ILE A 190 6.49 12.32 29.05
C ILE A 190 5.78 10.98 28.99
N ASN A 191 4.60 10.91 29.60
CA ASN A 191 3.67 9.81 29.40
C ASN A 191 2.46 10.29 28.59
N LEU A 192 1.85 9.38 27.84
CA LEU A 192 0.62 9.66 27.11
C LEU A 192 -0.56 8.95 27.78
N ASP A 193 -1.76 9.52 27.70
CA ASP A 193 -3.01 8.77 27.79
C ASP A 193 -3.58 8.66 26.38
N VAL A 194 -3.60 7.46 25.82
CA VAL A 194 -4.01 7.20 24.43
C VAL A 194 -5.28 6.37 24.42
N ALA A 195 -6.30 6.84 23.73
CA ALA A 195 -7.42 6.02 23.27
C ALA A 195 -7.16 5.66 21.79
N LEU A 196 -7.11 4.37 21.49
CA LEU A 196 -6.81 3.85 20.16
C LEU A 196 -7.98 3.00 19.66
N ASP A 197 -8.47 3.30 18.45
CA ASP A 197 -9.59 2.62 17.80
C ASP A 197 -9.15 2.08 16.42
N LEU A 198 -9.47 0.81 16.15
CA LEU A 198 -9.19 0.13 14.88
C LEU A 198 -10.46 -0.53 14.32
N TRP A 199 -10.65 -0.46 13.00
CA TRP A 199 -11.70 -1.20 12.30
C TRP A 199 -11.08 -2.25 11.39
N ILE A 200 -11.31 -3.51 11.71
CA ILE A 200 -10.68 -4.66 11.07
C ILE A 200 -11.70 -5.43 10.22
N GLU A 201 -11.35 -5.74 8.97
CA GLU A 201 -12.12 -6.68 8.15
C GLU A 201 -11.88 -8.11 8.68
N PRO A 202 -12.91 -8.83 9.12
CA PRO A 202 -12.72 -10.04 9.92
C PRO A 202 -12.18 -11.25 9.15
N THR A 203 -12.37 -11.33 7.83
CA THR A 203 -11.94 -12.48 7.02
C THR A 203 -10.42 -12.48 6.83
N THR A 204 -9.86 -11.32 6.56
CA THR A 204 -8.48 -11.11 6.13
C THR A 204 -7.61 -10.45 7.20
N GLY A 205 -8.20 -9.87 8.24
CA GLY A 205 -7.46 -9.10 9.25
C GLY A 205 -7.06 -7.70 8.78
N TRP A 206 -7.57 -7.24 7.63
CA TRP A 206 -7.20 -5.97 7.01
C TRP A 206 -7.63 -4.75 7.84
N LEU A 207 -6.76 -3.75 7.96
CA LEU A 207 -7.07 -2.48 8.62
C LEU A 207 -7.82 -1.56 7.67
N VAL A 208 -9.09 -1.30 7.97
CA VAL A 208 -9.99 -0.49 7.14
C VAL A 208 -10.03 0.96 7.60
N LYS A 209 -10.02 1.18 8.92
CA LYS A 209 -10.04 2.51 9.51
C LYS A 209 -9.22 2.51 10.80
N TYR A 210 -8.64 3.66 11.09
CA TYR A 210 -7.87 3.93 12.29
C TYR A 210 -8.27 5.30 12.84
N ALA A 211 -8.33 5.41 14.16
CA ALA A 211 -8.42 6.67 14.86
C ALA A 211 -7.70 6.56 16.22
N ASP A 212 -7.09 7.66 16.65
CA ASP A 212 -6.60 7.79 18.01
C ASP A 212 -6.89 9.17 18.59
N LYS A 213 -6.81 9.23 19.91
CA LYS A 213 -6.80 10.48 20.65
C LYS A 213 -5.86 10.33 21.82
N ALA A 214 -4.91 11.24 21.94
CA ALA A 214 -3.91 11.22 22.98
C ALA A 214 -3.82 12.55 23.73
N VAL A 215 -3.44 12.47 25.00
CA VAL A 215 -3.00 13.62 25.79
C VAL A 215 -1.66 13.26 26.40
N GLY A 216 -0.63 14.05 26.10
CA GLY A 216 0.68 13.91 26.70
C GLY A 216 0.82 14.76 27.96
N TYR A 217 1.42 14.21 29.00
CA TYR A 217 1.69 14.88 30.26
C TYR A 217 3.16 14.78 30.61
N TYR A 218 3.68 15.87 31.19
CA TYR A 218 4.95 15.80 31.88
C TYR A 218 4.79 15.00 33.18
N TYR A 219 5.83 14.27 33.56
CA TYR A 219 5.99 13.73 34.89
C TYR A 219 7.42 13.97 35.36
N ASP A 220 7.63 14.08 36.67
CA ASP A 220 8.95 14.31 37.24
C ASP A 220 9.75 12.99 37.33
N LEU A 221 10.99 12.98 36.81
CA LEU A 221 11.80 11.75 36.76
C LEU A 221 12.25 11.27 38.15
N GLY A 222 12.40 12.16 39.12
CA GLY A 222 12.85 11.81 40.47
C GLY A 222 11.73 11.26 41.34
N THR A 223 10.58 11.90 41.31
CA THR A 223 9.41 11.60 42.16
C THR A 223 8.39 10.69 41.47
N GLN A 224 8.44 10.58 40.13
CA GLN A 224 7.46 9.90 39.28
C GLN A 224 6.05 10.50 39.34
N GLU A 225 5.90 11.71 39.87
CA GLU A 225 4.62 12.40 39.96
C GLU A 225 4.23 13.00 38.60
N ARG A 226 2.99 12.76 38.17
CA ARG A 226 2.42 13.33 36.94
C ARG A 226 2.07 14.80 37.18
N LEU A 227 2.52 15.66 36.27
CA LEU A 227 2.36 17.10 36.33
C LEU A 227 1.20 17.53 35.42
N TYR A 228 1.44 18.50 34.55
CA TYR A 228 0.45 19.09 33.65
C TYR A 228 0.57 18.53 32.21
N PRO A 229 -0.52 18.60 31.42
CA PRO A 229 -0.48 18.22 30.02
C PRO A 229 0.41 19.17 29.22
N TRP A 230 1.00 18.69 28.13
CA TRP A 230 1.84 19.50 27.22
C TRP A 230 1.24 19.59 25.81
N ASN A 231 0.59 18.53 25.35
CA ASN A 231 -0.07 18.48 24.05
C ASN A 231 -1.25 17.50 24.13
N SER A 232 -2.32 17.80 23.38
CA SER A 232 -3.36 16.83 23.03
C SER A 232 -3.44 16.73 21.53
N PHE A 233 -3.41 15.50 21.02
CA PHE A 233 -3.48 15.24 19.59
C PHE A 233 -4.50 14.16 19.25
N SER A 234 -4.94 14.14 18.00
CA SER A 234 -5.80 13.08 17.46
C SER A 234 -5.53 12.87 15.99
N ASN A 235 -5.48 11.62 15.56
CA ASN A 235 -5.27 11.23 14.18
C ASN A 235 -6.46 10.38 13.72
N VAL A 236 -6.92 10.59 12.49
CA VAL A 236 -7.98 9.77 11.89
C VAL A 236 -7.72 9.60 10.41
N PHE A 237 -7.97 8.41 9.87
CA PHE A 237 -7.94 8.22 8.42
C PHE A 237 -8.90 9.18 7.72
N THR A 238 -8.48 9.74 6.58
CA THR A 238 -9.35 10.52 5.70
C THR A 238 -10.48 9.65 5.14
N ASP A 239 -11.58 10.26 4.71
CA ASP A 239 -12.69 9.51 4.11
C ASP A 239 -12.25 8.80 2.82
N ASP A 240 -11.39 9.44 2.02
CA ASP A 240 -10.80 8.85 0.82
C ASP A 240 -9.92 7.63 1.14
N ALA A 241 -9.08 7.73 2.19
CA ALA A 241 -8.28 6.59 2.65
C ALA A 241 -9.18 5.44 3.13
N VAL A 242 -10.25 5.72 3.88
CA VAL A 242 -11.21 4.69 4.30
C VAL A 242 -11.88 4.03 3.10
N ALA A 243 -12.36 4.79 2.11
CA ALA A 243 -12.98 4.26 0.90
C ALA A 243 -12.00 3.39 0.08
N GLN A 244 -10.73 3.81 0.00
CA GLN A 244 -9.66 3.03 -0.61
C GLN A 244 -9.45 1.71 0.14
N GLN A 245 -9.33 1.74 1.47
CA GLN A 245 -9.11 0.54 2.28
C GLN A 245 -10.32 -0.40 2.29
N VAL A 246 -11.55 0.12 2.18
CA VAL A 246 -12.74 -0.71 1.94
C VAL A 246 -12.64 -1.44 0.60
N THR A 247 -12.20 -0.75 -0.45
CA THR A 247 -12.03 -1.35 -1.78
C THR A 247 -11.00 -2.47 -1.74
N ASN A 248 -9.84 -2.23 -1.12
CA ASN A 248 -8.79 -3.23 -0.95
C ASN A 248 -9.28 -4.43 -0.13
N ALA A 249 -9.89 -4.18 1.02
CA ALA A 249 -10.44 -5.23 1.89
C ALA A 249 -11.48 -6.09 1.17
N ARG A 250 -12.34 -5.52 0.30
CA ARG A 250 -13.29 -6.29 -0.53
C ARG A 250 -12.58 -7.24 -1.49
N GLN A 251 -11.49 -6.80 -2.13
CA GLN A 251 -10.72 -7.62 -3.06
C GLN A 251 -10.02 -8.77 -2.33
N TYR A 252 -9.28 -8.48 -1.26
CA TYR A 252 -8.64 -9.51 -0.46
C TYR A 252 -9.65 -10.49 0.13
N ARG A 253 -10.81 -10.00 0.60
CA ARG A 253 -11.90 -10.85 1.10
C ARG A 253 -12.49 -11.73 0.01
N LEU A 254 -12.71 -11.20 -1.19
CA LEU A 254 -13.22 -11.98 -2.33
C LEU A 254 -12.28 -13.13 -2.64
N VAL A 255 -10.98 -12.86 -2.77
CA VAL A 255 -9.95 -13.88 -3.01
C VAL A 255 -9.93 -14.91 -1.87
N ALA A 256 -9.98 -14.46 -0.61
CA ALA A 256 -10.02 -15.34 0.56
C ALA A 256 -11.24 -16.29 0.56
N VAL A 257 -12.43 -15.77 0.29
CA VAL A 257 -13.67 -16.57 0.23
C VAL A 257 -13.61 -17.58 -0.91
N LEU A 258 -13.15 -17.16 -2.10
CA LEU A 258 -13.01 -18.03 -3.26
C LEU A 258 -12.04 -19.19 -2.96
N MET A 259 -10.87 -18.87 -2.42
CA MET A 259 -9.80 -19.83 -2.12
C MET A 259 -10.16 -20.79 -0.98
N ARG A 260 -10.69 -20.29 0.15
CA ARG A 260 -10.93 -21.11 1.35
C ARG A 260 -12.23 -21.89 1.34
N SER A 261 -13.26 -21.36 0.67
CA SER A 261 -14.61 -21.92 0.74
C SER A 261 -15.09 -22.38 -0.61
N VAL A 262 -15.14 -21.49 -1.60
CA VAL A 262 -15.92 -21.75 -2.81
C VAL A 262 -15.29 -22.86 -3.67
N ILE A 263 -13.97 -22.82 -3.89
CA ILE A 263 -13.28 -23.82 -4.71
C ILE A 263 -13.32 -25.22 -4.10
N PRO A 264 -13.02 -25.43 -2.80
CA PRO A 264 -13.19 -26.75 -2.16
C PRO A 264 -14.61 -27.31 -2.27
N TRP A 265 -15.64 -26.48 -2.08
CA TRP A 265 -17.04 -26.91 -2.22
C TRP A 265 -17.40 -27.28 -3.66
N ALA A 266 -16.89 -26.56 -4.66
CA ALA A 266 -17.07 -26.88 -6.07
C ALA A 266 -16.41 -28.22 -6.44
N ILE A 267 -15.19 -28.47 -5.95
CA ILE A 267 -14.49 -29.75 -6.13
C ILE A 267 -15.28 -30.88 -5.45
N LEU A 268 -15.71 -30.68 -4.20
CA LEU A 268 -16.48 -31.67 -3.46
C LEU A 268 -17.82 -32.00 -4.14
N PHE A 269 -18.53 -30.99 -4.63
CA PHE A 269 -19.77 -31.18 -5.39
C PHE A 269 -19.53 -32.08 -6.60
N PHE A 270 -18.46 -31.84 -7.36
CA PHE A 270 -18.10 -32.66 -8.51
C PHE A 270 -17.75 -34.11 -8.11
N VAL A 271 -17.02 -34.30 -7.01
CA VAL A 271 -16.74 -35.63 -6.45
C VAL A 271 -18.03 -36.37 -6.12
N VAL A 272 -18.99 -35.70 -5.48
CA VAL A 272 -20.30 -36.29 -5.14
C VAL A 272 -21.07 -36.69 -6.41
N VAL A 273 -21.07 -35.84 -7.45
CA VAL A 273 -21.70 -36.16 -8.75
C VAL A 273 -21.08 -37.41 -9.38
N CYS A 274 -19.76 -37.56 -9.31
CA CYS A 274 -19.06 -38.75 -9.82
C CYS A 274 -19.35 -40.03 -9.01
N ILE A 275 -19.56 -39.91 -7.70
CA ILE A 275 -19.83 -41.06 -6.82
C ILE A 275 -21.33 -41.45 -6.82
N LEU A 276 -22.24 -40.52 -7.10
CA LEU A 276 -23.69 -40.76 -7.05
C LEU A 276 -24.16 -42.03 -7.80
N PRO A 277 -23.68 -42.33 -9.03
CA PRO A 277 -24.04 -43.55 -9.74
C PRO A 277 -23.53 -44.85 -9.07
N LEU A 278 -22.47 -44.77 -8.27
CA LEU A 278 -21.93 -45.91 -7.51
C LEU A 278 -22.78 -46.22 -6.26
N LEU A 279 -23.38 -45.19 -5.64
CA LEU A 279 -24.21 -45.34 -4.44
C LEU A 279 -25.63 -45.80 -4.75
N MET A 280 -26.17 -45.43 -5.92
CA MET A 280 -27.55 -45.74 -6.29
C MET A 280 -27.80 -47.19 -6.73
N GLU A 281 -26.80 -48.08 -6.69
CA GLU A 281 -26.94 -49.50 -7.07
C GLU A 281 -28.02 -50.24 -6.25
N ARG A 282 -28.34 -49.77 -5.04
CA ARG A 282 -29.40 -50.35 -4.19
C ARG A 282 -30.82 -50.10 -4.74
N PHE A 283 -31.02 -49.10 -5.61
CA PHE A 283 -32.32 -48.71 -6.15
C PHE A 283 -32.40 -48.98 -7.67
N LYS A 284 -32.81 -50.19 -8.07
CA LYS A 284 -32.71 -50.70 -9.45
C LYS A 284 -33.31 -49.81 -10.55
N VAL A 285 -34.42 -49.11 -10.29
CA VAL A 285 -35.08 -48.24 -11.28
C VAL A 285 -34.31 -46.94 -11.45
N LEU A 286 -33.93 -46.31 -10.34
CA LEU A 286 -33.18 -45.06 -10.30
C LEU A 286 -31.75 -45.25 -10.84
N ASP A 287 -31.12 -46.39 -10.52
CA ASP A 287 -29.81 -46.81 -11.05
C ASP A 287 -29.80 -46.86 -12.58
N ARG A 288 -30.87 -47.38 -13.21
CA ARG A 288 -30.95 -47.47 -14.68
C ARG A 288 -31.02 -46.09 -15.34
N ILE A 289 -31.80 -45.18 -14.75
CA ILE A 289 -31.96 -43.81 -15.25
C ILE A 289 -30.65 -43.04 -15.07
N VAL A 290 -30.10 -43.03 -13.85
CA VAL A 290 -28.87 -42.31 -13.52
C VAL A 290 -27.71 -42.82 -14.39
N ARG A 291 -27.62 -44.12 -14.65
CA ARG A 291 -26.54 -44.67 -15.48
C ARG A 291 -26.62 -44.28 -16.95
N ARG A 292 -27.82 -44.21 -17.52
CA ARG A 292 -28.05 -43.78 -18.91
C ARG A 292 -27.68 -42.32 -19.11
N PHE A 293 -27.92 -41.50 -18.09
CA PHE A 293 -27.62 -40.08 -18.14
C PHE A 293 -26.24 -39.71 -17.58
N ALA A 294 -25.54 -40.63 -16.91
CA ALA A 294 -24.26 -40.35 -16.24
C ALA A 294 -23.19 -39.70 -17.14
N PRO A 295 -22.96 -40.13 -18.40
CA PRO A 295 -21.98 -39.45 -19.26
C PRO A 295 -22.36 -37.99 -19.51
N TYR A 296 -23.65 -37.69 -19.71
CA TYR A 296 -24.14 -36.34 -19.96
C TYR A 296 -24.10 -35.49 -18.69
N ILE A 297 -24.49 -36.05 -17.53
CA ILE A 297 -24.43 -35.36 -16.24
C ILE A 297 -22.98 -34.98 -15.93
N VAL A 298 -22.03 -35.91 -16.09
CA VAL A 298 -20.60 -35.64 -15.84
C VAL A 298 -20.06 -34.60 -16.81
N ALA A 299 -20.45 -34.64 -18.09
CA ALA A 299 -20.06 -33.61 -19.05
C ALA A 299 -20.61 -32.23 -18.66
N THR A 300 -21.91 -32.13 -18.39
CA THR A 300 -22.55 -30.85 -18.05
C THR A 300 -22.03 -30.28 -16.73
N CYS A 301 -21.88 -31.10 -15.70
CA CYS A 301 -21.29 -30.66 -14.43
C CYS A 301 -19.81 -30.29 -14.58
N GLY A 302 -19.04 -31.02 -15.39
CA GLY A 302 -17.63 -30.72 -15.63
C GLY A 302 -17.43 -29.43 -16.42
N ILE A 303 -18.24 -29.21 -17.46
CA ILE A 303 -18.28 -27.93 -18.19
C ILE A 303 -18.71 -26.81 -17.25
N GLY A 304 -19.74 -27.01 -16.44
CA GLY A 304 -20.16 -26.05 -15.42
C GLY A 304 -19.05 -25.70 -14.43
N LEU A 305 -18.29 -26.70 -13.96
CA LEU A 305 -17.12 -26.51 -13.10
C LEU A 305 -16.00 -25.75 -13.82
N SER A 306 -15.83 -25.97 -15.13
CA SER A 306 -14.81 -25.29 -15.95
C SER A 306 -15.16 -23.82 -16.18
N VAL A 307 -16.44 -23.51 -16.49
CA VAL A 307 -16.96 -22.14 -16.57
C VAL A 307 -16.87 -21.44 -15.22
N PHE A 308 -17.21 -22.15 -14.15
CA PHE A 308 -17.07 -21.67 -12.79
C PHE A 308 -15.60 -21.37 -12.45
N GLY A 309 -14.68 -22.27 -12.80
CA GLY A 309 -13.24 -22.09 -12.63
C GLY A 309 -12.69 -20.90 -13.43
N TRP A 310 -13.15 -20.69 -14.66
CA TRP A 310 -12.85 -19.51 -15.46
C TRP A 310 -13.34 -18.23 -14.79
N PHE A 311 -14.60 -18.20 -14.34
CA PHE A 311 -15.16 -17.03 -13.64
C PHE A 311 -14.38 -16.68 -12.37
N VAL A 312 -14.05 -17.70 -11.56
CA VAL A 312 -13.27 -17.54 -10.34
C VAL A 312 -11.84 -17.09 -10.65
N SER A 313 -11.19 -17.72 -11.63
CA SER A 313 -9.83 -17.34 -12.04
C SER A 313 -9.78 -15.91 -12.56
N SER A 314 -10.73 -15.50 -13.42
CA SER A 314 -10.86 -14.12 -13.89
C SER A 314 -11.14 -13.15 -12.74
N SER A 315 -11.98 -13.53 -11.78
CA SER A 315 -12.26 -12.69 -10.60
C SER A 315 -11.02 -12.47 -9.74
N ILE A 316 -10.23 -13.52 -9.50
CA ILE A 316 -9.00 -13.44 -8.71
C ILE A 316 -7.94 -12.61 -9.43
N ILE A 317 -7.76 -12.84 -10.73
CA ILE A 317 -6.81 -12.08 -11.55
C ILE A 317 -7.20 -10.60 -11.60
N ASN A 318 -8.50 -10.28 -11.71
CA ASN A 318 -8.97 -8.89 -11.68
C ASN A 318 -8.81 -8.23 -10.31
N ALA A 319 -9.06 -8.97 -9.23
CA ALA A 319 -8.79 -8.49 -7.87
C ALA A 319 -7.29 -8.20 -7.65
N GLN A 320 -6.42 -9.10 -8.10
CA GLN A 320 -4.97 -8.94 -7.99
C GLN A 320 -4.45 -7.74 -8.79
N LYS A 321 -5.01 -7.49 -9.98
CA LYS A 321 -4.67 -6.29 -10.77
C LYS A 321 -5.00 -5.01 -10.03
N LEU A 322 -6.18 -4.92 -9.43
CA LEU A 322 -6.59 -3.73 -8.70
C LEU A 322 -5.69 -3.48 -7.49
N ILE A 323 -5.35 -4.54 -6.75
CA ILE A 323 -4.41 -4.48 -5.62
C ILE A 323 -3.03 -4.00 -6.11
N ALA A 324 -2.47 -4.64 -7.15
CA ALA A 324 -1.16 -4.28 -7.68
C ALA A 324 -1.13 -2.84 -8.22
N PHE A 325 -2.19 -2.39 -8.89
CA PHE A 325 -2.32 -1.01 -9.35
C PHE A 325 -2.31 0.00 -8.19
N GLN A 326 -3.02 -0.31 -7.09
CA GLN A 326 -3.03 0.55 -5.91
C GLN A 326 -1.67 0.62 -5.20
N ASP A 327 -0.95 -0.51 -5.14
CA ASP A 327 0.41 -0.58 -4.61
C ASP A 327 1.35 0.29 -5.47
N ASP A 328 1.34 0.09 -6.79
CA ASP A 328 2.18 0.86 -7.72
C ASP A 328 1.85 2.37 -7.67
N ALA A 329 0.56 2.72 -7.59
CA ALA A 329 0.13 4.11 -7.49
C ALA A 329 0.62 4.79 -6.20
N THR A 330 0.68 4.04 -5.11
CA THR A 330 1.23 4.53 -3.83
C THR A 330 2.74 4.69 -3.92
N GLU A 331 3.42 3.70 -4.49
CA GLU A 331 4.87 3.68 -4.63
C GLU A 331 5.39 4.89 -5.43
N VAL A 332 4.68 5.31 -6.48
CA VAL A 332 5.01 6.52 -7.25
C VAL A 332 5.12 7.74 -6.35
N VAL A 333 4.10 8.02 -5.54
CA VAL A 333 4.09 9.22 -4.70
C VAL A 333 5.10 9.12 -3.55
N GLU A 334 5.24 7.94 -2.96
CA GLU A 334 6.21 7.72 -1.89
C GLU A 334 7.65 7.94 -2.37
N LYS A 335 8.01 7.43 -3.56
CA LYS A 335 9.35 7.63 -4.14
C LYS A 335 9.64 9.09 -4.43
N ILE A 336 8.66 9.82 -4.97
CA ILE A 336 8.80 11.27 -5.19
C ILE A 336 8.99 11.99 -3.85
N ALA A 337 8.17 11.69 -2.85
CA ALA A 337 8.28 12.29 -1.51
C ALA A 337 9.64 12.02 -0.85
N GLN A 338 10.10 10.76 -0.89
CA GLN A 338 11.41 10.35 -0.35
C GLN A 338 12.55 11.10 -1.04
N ARG A 339 12.48 11.26 -2.37
CA ARG A 339 13.51 12.01 -3.09
C ARG A 339 13.47 13.50 -2.76
N MET A 340 12.28 14.09 -2.58
CA MET A 340 12.15 15.48 -2.13
C MET A 340 12.81 15.72 -0.76
N ASP A 341 12.66 14.78 0.18
CA ASP A 341 13.34 14.89 1.48
C ASP A 341 14.87 14.84 1.34
N VAL A 342 15.42 14.10 0.36
CA VAL A 342 16.86 14.12 0.06
C VAL A 342 17.30 15.51 -0.44
N TYR A 343 16.52 16.17 -1.29
CA TYR A 343 16.82 17.53 -1.75
C TYR A 343 16.66 18.59 -0.66
N ARG A 344 15.90 18.33 0.40
CA ARG A 344 15.92 19.21 1.58
C ARG A 344 17.30 19.21 2.23
N ASN A 345 17.90 18.04 2.42
CA ASN A 345 19.16 17.91 3.16
C ASN A 345 20.31 18.73 2.52
N ILE A 346 20.32 18.87 1.19
CA ILE A 346 21.35 19.66 0.51
C ILE A 346 21.16 21.17 0.77
N LEU A 347 19.91 21.63 0.79
CA LEU A 347 19.57 23.03 1.08
C LEU A 347 19.88 23.35 2.55
N ASP A 348 19.48 22.50 3.49
CA ASP A 348 19.79 22.64 4.92
C ASP A 348 21.31 22.72 5.15
N SER A 349 22.09 21.94 4.40
CA SER A 349 23.56 21.97 4.45
C SER A 349 24.12 23.32 3.97
N ALA A 350 23.59 23.88 2.88
CA ALA A 350 24.00 25.20 2.40
C ALA A 350 23.58 26.33 3.34
N VAL A 351 22.33 26.32 3.84
CA VAL A 351 21.85 27.30 4.82
C VAL A 351 22.73 27.29 6.06
N SER A 352 23.10 26.11 6.56
CA SER A 352 23.95 25.96 7.75
C SER A 352 25.34 26.58 7.56
N VAL A 353 25.97 26.36 6.40
CA VAL A 353 27.29 26.92 6.08
C VAL A 353 27.22 28.43 5.87
N LEU A 354 26.23 28.92 5.13
CA LEU A 354 26.07 30.34 4.82
C LEU A 354 25.67 31.16 6.05
N ALA A 355 24.88 30.60 6.96
CA ALA A 355 24.58 31.23 8.25
C ALA A 355 25.81 31.29 9.16
N ALA A 356 26.69 30.28 9.10
CA ALA A 356 27.93 30.26 9.88
C ALA A 356 29.02 31.18 9.31
N GLN A 357 29.07 31.35 7.98
CA GLN A 357 30.03 32.21 7.28
C GLN A 357 29.31 33.10 6.23
N PRO A 358 28.64 34.20 6.66
CA PRO A 358 27.88 35.07 5.76
C PRO A 358 28.70 35.76 4.65
N SER A 359 30.02 35.87 4.81
CA SER A 359 30.94 36.53 3.88
C SER A 359 31.76 35.55 3.03
N MET A 360 31.18 34.38 2.73
CA MET A 360 31.82 33.33 1.93
C MET A 360 32.12 33.82 0.51
N THR A 361 33.34 33.58 0.04
CA THR A 361 33.77 33.93 -1.32
C THR A 361 33.28 32.90 -2.35
N ALA A 362 33.26 33.27 -3.63
CA ALA A 362 32.87 32.36 -4.70
C ALA A 362 33.76 31.10 -4.78
N ASP A 363 35.07 31.23 -4.52
CA ASP A 363 36.01 30.10 -4.52
C ASP A 363 35.77 29.14 -3.36
N GLU A 364 35.46 29.68 -2.17
CA GLU A 364 35.05 28.87 -1.02
C GLU A 364 33.73 28.14 -1.31
N TRP A 365 32.76 28.84 -1.93
CA TRP A 365 31.47 28.24 -2.30
C TRP A 365 31.67 27.09 -3.28
N GLN A 366 32.48 27.32 -4.32
CA GLN A 366 32.81 26.28 -5.31
C GLN A 366 33.47 25.07 -4.64
N THR A 367 34.40 25.30 -3.70
CA THR A 367 35.04 24.22 -2.92
C THR A 367 34.03 23.44 -2.09
N PHE A 368 33.05 24.14 -1.48
CA PHE A 368 31.97 23.49 -0.74
C PHE A 368 31.11 22.60 -1.64
N ILE A 369 30.70 23.10 -2.82
CA ILE A 369 29.90 22.33 -3.80
C ILE A 369 30.65 21.11 -4.32
N GLU A 370 31.92 21.24 -4.65
CA GLU A 370 32.76 20.12 -5.10
C GLU A 370 32.88 19.03 -4.04
N ARG A 371 33.02 19.42 -2.77
CA ARG A 371 33.09 18.47 -1.64
C ARG A 371 31.74 17.84 -1.30
N LEU A 372 30.67 18.59 -1.47
CA LEU A 372 29.30 18.09 -1.32
C LEU A 372 28.95 17.08 -2.43
N ASN A 373 29.72 17.08 -3.52
CA ASN A 373 29.63 16.14 -4.64
C ASN A 373 28.19 16.07 -5.19
N VAL A 374 27.62 17.25 -5.44
CA VAL A 374 26.19 17.45 -5.78
C VAL A 374 25.74 16.55 -6.93
N THR A 375 26.54 16.47 -7.99
CA THR A 375 26.25 15.65 -9.18
C THR A 375 26.11 14.17 -8.87
N THR A 376 26.83 13.65 -7.86
CA THR A 376 26.82 12.22 -7.51
C THR A 376 25.79 11.91 -6.43
N LEU A 377 25.68 12.77 -5.40
CA LEU A 377 24.84 12.51 -4.23
C LEU A 377 23.41 13.05 -4.37
N TYR A 378 23.20 14.04 -5.24
CA TYR A 378 21.93 14.68 -5.48
C TYR A 378 21.62 14.77 -6.99
N PRO A 379 21.59 13.61 -7.67
CA PRO A 379 21.25 13.58 -9.09
C PRO A 379 19.84 14.18 -9.32
N GLY A 380 19.64 14.79 -10.48
CA GLY A 380 18.44 15.56 -10.81
C GLY A 380 18.53 17.06 -10.45
N VAL A 381 19.46 17.45 -9.57
CA VAL A 381 19.80 18.88 -9.35
C VAL A 381 20.60 19.37 -10.55
N GLU A 382 20.06 20.34 -11.28
CA GLU A 382 20.73 20.93 -12.44
C GLU A 382 21.70 22.03 -12.01
N SER A 383 21.23 22.94 -11.14
CA SER A 383 22.06 23.99 -10.56
C SER A 383 21.76 24.16 -9.08
N PHE A 384 22.79 24.56 -8.33
CA PHE A 384 22.71 24.78 -6.90
C PHE A 384 23.57 25.97 -6.51
N GLY A 385 23.03 26.90 -5.73
CA GLY A 385 23.69 28.17 -5.51
C GLY A 385 23.09 29.01 -4.39
N PHE A 386 23.61 30.23 -4.28
CA PHE A 386 23.07 31.28 -3.43
C PHE A 386 22.58 32.44 -4.28
N ALA A 387 21.37 32.93 -4.00
CA ALA A 387 20.76 34.07 -4.66
C ALA A 387 20.42 35.17 -3.64
N PRO A 388 20.83 36.43 -3.86
CA PRO A 388 20.32 37.53 -3.06
C PRO A 388 18.82 37.75 -3.35
N TYR A 389 18.08 38.25 -2.37
CA TYR A 389 16.70 38.65 -2.60
C TYR A 389 16.64 39.80 -3.60
N SER A 390 15.93 39.61 -4.72
CA SER A 390 15.75 40.64 -5.74
C SER A 390 14.28 41.00 -5.90
N ILE A 391 13.97 42.29 -5.81
CA ILE A 391 12.60 42.81 -5.99
C ILE A 391 12.12 42.77 -7.46
N HIS A 392 13.01 42.46 -8.41
CA HIS A 392 12.74 42.49 -9.86
C HIS A 392 12.52 41.09 -10.48
N GLU A 393 12.38 40.05 -9.66
CA GLU A 393 12.22 38.67 -10.13
C GLU A 393 10.81 38.40 -10.68
N ILE A 394 10.72 37.48 -11.65
CA ILE A 394 9.48 37.11 -12.36
C ILE A 394 8.53 36.36 -11.42
N ASP A 395 7.24 36.71 -11.46
CA ASP A 395 6.12 36.29 -10.57
C ASP A 395 6.37 35.02 -9.73
N GLY A 396 6.52 33.84 -10.36
CA GLY A 396 6.58 32.57 -9.65
C GLY A 396 7.78 32.40 -8.70
N ARG A 397 8.95 32.97 -9.03
CA ARG A 397 10.15 32.91 -8.16
C ARG A 397 10.00 33.84 -6.96
N LYS A 398 9.48 35.04 -7.19
CA LYS A 398 9.26 36.03 -6.14
C LYS A 398 8.27 35.53 -5.08
N ILE A 399 7.17 34.89 -5.51
CA ILE A 399 6.17 34.31 -4.59
C ILE A 399 6.81 33.25 -3.70
N ALA A 400 7.60 32.34 -4.28
CA ALA A 400 8.30 31.30 -3.53
C ALA A 400 9.31 31.89 -2.55
N MET A 401 10.13 32.86 -2.98
CA MET A 401 11.09 33.55 -2.11
C MET A 401 10.42 34.31 -0.96
N ASP A 402 9.35 35.05 -1.23
CA ASP A 402 8.60 35.78 -0.19
C ASP A 402 8.00 34.82 0.84
N THR A 403 7.44 33.70 0.36
CA THR A 403 6.87 32.65 1.22
C THR A 403 7.95 31.98 2.04
N ALA A 404 9.07 31.58 1.42
CA ALA A 404 10.22 30.99 2.10
C ALA A 404 10.74 31.91 3.21
N ARG A 405 10.96 33.19 2.89
CA ARG A 405 11.39 34.22 3.87
C ARG A 405 10.41 34.37 5.02
N ASP A 406 9.12 34.46 4.74
CA ASP A 406 8.15 34.75 5.81
C ASP A 406 7.89 33.51 6.69
N THR A 407 7.93 32.30 6.11
CA THR A 407 7.72 31.01 6.81
C THR A 407 8.97 30.50 7.51
N GLY A 408 10.16 30.85 7.02
CA GLY A 408 11.42 30.31 7.53
C GLY A 408 11.77 28.92 7.00
N SER A 409 11.08 28.48 5.95
CA SER A 409 11.14 27.09 5.49
C SER A 409 11.32 27.00 3.97
N PRO A 410 11.95 25.93 3.46
CA PRO A 410 12.19 25.80 2.03
C PRO A 410 10.86 25.74 1.26
N THR A 411 10.77 26.54 0.20
CA THR A 411 9.56 26.67 -0.63
C THR A 411 9.90 26.49 -2.10
N MET A 412 9.11 25.69 -2.80
CA MET A 412 9.25 25.51 -4.25
C MET A 412 8.50 26.60 -5.02
N THR A 413 8.89 26.82 -6.27
CA THR A 413 8.06 27.55 -7.22
C THR A 413 7.01 26.61 -7.83
N GLY A 414 5.93 27.18 -8.36
CA GLY A 414 5.10 26.45 -9.33
C GLY A 414 5.83 26.20 -10.66
N LYS A 415 5.10 25.75 -11.68
CA LYS A 415 5.64 25.53 -13.03
C LYS A 415 6.40 26.74 -13.55
N LEU A 416 7.67 26.55 -13.90
CA LEU A 416 8.51 27.54 -14.56
C LEU A 416 9.24 26.93 -15.77
N ILE A 417 9.59 27.80 -16.71
CA ILE A 417 10.63 27.53 -17.71
C ILE A 417 11.91 28.19 -17.19
N MET A 418 13.04 27.48 -17.26
CA MET A 418 14.30 28.01 -16.74
C MET A 418 14.83 29.11 -17.66
N LEU A 419 15.52 30.10 -17.09
CA LEU A 419 16.12 31.17 -17.87
C LEU A 419 17.25 30.67 -18.79
N SER A 420 17.83 29.51 -18.47
CA SER A 420 18.81 28.77 -19.26
C SER A 420 18.20 28.08 -20.49
N ASP A 421 16.89 27.84 -20.50
CA ASP A 421 16.24 27.14 -21.60
C ASP A 421 16.02 28.08 -22.79
N THR A 422 16.51 27.71 -23.98
CA THR A 422 16.35 28.49 -25.21
C THR A 422 15.68 27.68 -26.32
N GLY A 423 14.72 28.28 -27.03
CA GLY A 423 14.13 27.67 -28.24
C GLY A 423 13.19 26.50 -27.94
N GLU A 424 13.23 25.47 -28.79
CA GLU A 424 12.37 24.26 -28.70
C GLU A 424 12.71 23.34 -27.51
N ASP A 425 13.82 23.60 -26.80
CA ASP A 425 14.28 22.83 -25.63
C ASP A 425 13.68 23.32 -24.29
N ALA A 426 12.74 24.27 -24.32
CA ALA A 426 12.05 24.76 -23.13
C ALA A 426 11.29 23.64 -22.42
N ARG A 427 11.75 23.24 -21.23
CA ARG A 427 11.18 22.14 -20.45
C ARG A 427 10.60 22.66 -19.15
N PRO A 428 9.46 22.14 -18.69
CA PRO A 428 8.94 22.44 -17.36
C PRO A 428 9.96 22.09 -16.27
N GLY A 429 10.08 22.98 -15.29
CA GLY A 429 10.90 22.81 -14.12
C GLY A 429 10.39 23.63 -12.94
N PHE A 430 11.11 23.53 -11.83
CA PHE A 430 10.85 24.28 -10.60
C PHE A 430 12.14 24.60 -9.87
N VAL A 431 12.09 25.61 -9.01
CA VAL A 431 13.20 26.02 -8.16
C VAL A 431 12.80 25.84 -6.70
N LEU A 432 13.67 25.25 -5.89
CA LEU A 432 13.56 25.26 -4.43
C LEU A 432 14.37 26.41 -3.88
N TYR A 433 13.77 27.21 -3.00
CA TYR A 433 14.44 28.29 -2.27
C TYR A 433 14.37 28.02 -0.76
N ASP A 434 15.51 28.15 -0.08
CA ASP A 434 15.63 28.01 1.37
C ASP A 434 16.26 29.27 1.96
N PRO A 435 15.58 30.00 2.88
CA PRO A 435 16.02 31.32 3.29
C PRO A 435 17.22 31.23 4.24
N VAL A 436 18.21 32.09 4.01
CA VAL A 436 19.39 32.23 4.87
C VAL A 436 19.25 33.51 5.67
N TYR A 437 19.25 33.39 7.00
CA TYR A 437 19.21 34.53 7.91
C TYR A 437 20.57 34.74 8.58
N SER A 438 20.91 35.99 8.87
CA SER A 438 22.10 36.36 9.65
C SER A 438 22.02 35.87 11.11
N GLU A 439 20.81 35.87 11.66
CA GLU A 439 20.53 35.49 13.04
C GLU A 439 19.23 34.70 13.16
N ARG A 440 19.09 33.96 14.27
CA ARG A 440 17.90 33.17 14.54
C ARG A 440 16.69 34.09 14.71
N SER A 441 15.70 33.93 13.84
CA SER A 441 14.53 34.81 13.75
C SER A 441 13.25 34.06 14.05
N TYR A 442 12.43 34.58 14.98
CA TYR A 442 11.21 33.94 15.47
C TYR A 442 9.95 34.60 14.94
N THR A 443 10.03 35.87 14.53
CA THR A 443 8.90 36.60 13.94
C THR A 443 9.11 36.87 12.45
N VAL A 444 8.01 37.09 11.71
CA VAL A 444 8.07 37.46 10.28
C VAL A 444 8.84 38.78 10.08
N ALA A 445 8.72 39.72 11.00
CA ALA A 445 9.44 41.00 10.94
C ALA A 445 10.96 40.80 11.07
N GLU A 446 11.39 40.01 12.06
CA GLU A 446 12.81 39.65 12.25
C GLU A 446 13.36 38.89 11.03
N ARG A 447 12.61 37.93 10.49
CA ARG A 447 13.02 37.18 9.28
C ARG A 447 13.24 38.08 8.09
N ARG A 448 12.40 39.10 7.91
CA ARG A 448 12.54 40.09 6.83
C ARG A 448 13.77 40.98 7.00
N GLU A 449 14.07 41.39 8.23
CA GLU A 449 15.22 42.24 8.54
C GLU A 449 16.55 41.49 8.43
N ASN A 450 16.58 40.24 8.89
CA ASN A 450 17.79 39.42 8.97
C ASN A 450 18.06 38.58 7.72
N LEU A 451 17.27 38.72 6.65
CA LEU A 451 17.45 37.93 5.43
C LEU A 451 18.76 38.31 4.71
N LEU A 452 19.64 37.34 4.53
CA LEU A 452 20.85 37.46 3.71
C LEU A 452 20.57 37.13 2.24
N GLY A 453 19.71 36.13 1.99
CA GLY A 453 19.37 35.64 0.66
C GLY A 453 18.79 34.23 0.73
N PHE A 454 18.93 33.46 -0.34
CA PHE A 454 18.39 32.11 -0.45
C PHE A 454 19.45 31.14 -0.97
N ALA A 455 19.59 30.00 -0.29
CA ALA A 455 20.13 28.82 -0.96
C ALA A 455 19.07 28.32 -1.96
N PHE A 456 19.48 27.89 -3.14
CA PHE A 456 18.53 27.41 -4.15
C PHE A 456 19.04 26.18 -4.89
N ALA A 457 18.08 25.39 -5.38
CA ALA A 457 18.30 24.25 -6.27
C ALA A 457 17.32 24.32 -7.45
N THR A 458 17.77 24.08 -8.67
CA THR A 458 16.92 24.04 -9.87
C THR A 458 16.74 22.61 -10.38
N PHE A 459 15.54 22.34 -10.88
CA PHE A 459 15.15 21.02 -11.39
C PHE A 459 14.36 21.17 -12.68
N HIS A 460 14.69 20.35 -13.68
CA HIS A 460 13.76 20.03 -14.77
C HIS A 460 12.96 18.79 -14.40
N MET A 461 11.68 18.78 -14.76
CA MET A 461 10.78 17.69 -14.36
C MET A 461 11.17 16.35 -14.98
N GLN A 462 11.56 16.31 -16.26
CA GLN A 462 11.91 15.05 -16.92
C GLN A 462 13.14 14.37 -16.27
N PRO A 463 14.32 15.03 -16.15
CA PRO A 463 15.46 14.42 -15.44
C PRO A 463 15.18 14.11 -13.97
N PHE A 464 14.38 14.92 -13.28
CA PHE A 464 13.97 14.66 -11.90
C PHE A 464 13.20 13.34 -11.78
N VAL A 465 12.21 13.13 -12.65
CA VAL A 465 11.43 11.88 -12.66
C VAL A 465 12.27 10.70 -13.13
N ASP A 466 13.06 10.87 -14.19
CA ASP A 466 13.95 9.83 -14.72
C ASP A 466 14.99 9.39 -13.67
N GLU A 467 15.43 10.27 -12.76
CA GLU A 467 16.34 9.91 -11.66
C GLU A 467 15.62 9.18 -10.50
N ILE A 468 14.32 9.43 -10.30
CA ILE A 468 13.55 8.74 -9.26
C ILE A 468 13.21 7.32 -9.68
N PHE A 469 12.79 7.14 -10.93
CA PHE A 469 12.24 5.87 -11.43
C PHE A 469 13.17 5.15 -12.42
N GLY A 470 14.09 5.86 -13.08
CA GLY A 470 15.20 5.30 -13.86
C GLY A 470 14.90 4.04 -14.66
N ALA A 471 15.70 3.01 -14.45
CA ALA A 471 15.59 1.72 -15.13
C ALA A 471 14.43 0.83 -14.62
N GLU A 472 13.61 1.30 -13.67
CA GLU A 472 12.47 0.55 -13.19
C GLU A 472 11.34 0.55 -14.22
N GLN A 473 10.84 -0.64 -14.55
CA GLN A 473 9.61 -0.79 -15.32
C GLN A 473 8.43 -0.62 -14.38
N LEU A 474 7.99 0.62 -14.20
CA LEU A 474 6.67 0.89 -13.61
C LEU A 474 5.59 0.25 -14.48
N ARG A 475 4.56 -0.32 -13.83
CA ARG A 475 3.39 -0.89 -14.51
C ARG A 475 2.27 0.14 -14.69
N VAL A 476 2.54 1.40 -14.35
CA VAL A 476 1.62 2.53 -14.39
C VAL A 476 2.24 3.69 -15.16
N ALA A 477 1.38 4.45 -15.83
CA ALA A 477 1.69 5.78 -16.32
C ALA A 477 1.25 6.79 -15.25
N PHE A 478 1.93 7.93 -15.17
CA PHE A 478 1.50 9.00 -14.27
C PHE A 478 1.86 10.38 -14.81
N ASP A 479 1.03 11.33 -14.41
CA ASP A 479 1.15 12.74 -14.70
C ASP A 479 1.18 13.52 -13.38
N ILE A 480 2.00 14.58 -13.34
CA ILE A 480 2.13 15.43 -12.16
C ILE A 480 1.59 16.81 -12.52
N TYR A 481 0.65 17.30 -11.72
CA TYR A 481 0.06 18.62 -11.85
C TYR A 481 0.33 19.44 -10.59
N ASP A 482 0.67 20.72 -10.74
CA ASP A 482 0.74 21.67 -9.63
C ASP A 482 -0.63 22.33 -9.42
N ASP A 483 -1.29 21.97 -8.32
CA ASP A 483 -2.60 22.46 -7.92
C ASP A 483 -2.44 23.66 -6.97
N ALA A 484 -1.91 24.75 -7.52
CA ALA A 484 -1.74 25.99 -6.76
C ALA A 484 -3.11 26.57 -6.36
N MET A 485 -3.28 26.89 -5.07
CA MET A 485 -4.49 27.47 -4.50
C MET A 485 -4.95 28.69 -5.34
N GLY A 486 -6.11 28.56 -6.01
CA GLY A 486 -6.73 29.68 -6.74
C GLY A 486 -6.49 29.76 -8.26
N ARG A 487 -5.87 28.75 -8.89
CA ARG A 487 -5.90 28.61 -10.37
C ARG A 487 -7.13 27.81 -10.83
N THR A 488 -7.71 28.20 -11.97
CA THR A 488 -8.82 27.47 -12.62
C THR A 488 -8.35 26.23 -13.39
N GLU A 489 -7.06 26.13 -13.73
CA GLU A 489 -6.44 24.98 -14.38
C GLU A 489 -5.10 24.66 -13.70
N ALA A 490 -4.92 23.41 -13.28
CA ALA A 490 -3.67 22.93 -12.67
C ALA A 490 -2.56 22.89 -13.73
N GLY A 491 -1.37 23.39 -13.38
CA GLY A 491 -0.26 23.43 -14.33
C GLY A 491 0.37 22.05 -14.48
N GLU A 492 0.28 21.42 -15.66
CA GLU A 492 0.96 20.16 -15.95
C GLU A 492 2.48 20.33 -15.82
N MET A 493 3.08 19.60 -14.87
CA MET A 493 4.51 19.60 -14.60
C MET A 493 5.22 18.50 -15.40
N TYR A 494 4.60 17.32 -15.50
CA TYR A 494 5.18 16.13 -16.11
C TYR A 494 4.11 15.22 -16.68
N THR A 495 4.40 14.54 -17.80
CA THR A 495 3.64 13.40 -18.30
C THR A 495 4.55 12.24 -18.71
N SER A 496 4.24 11.02 -18.28
CA SER A 496 5.03 9.84 -18.63
C SER A 496 4.74 9.29 -20.03
N MET A 497 3.51 9.46 -20.54
CA MET A 497 3.07 8.87 -21.81
C MET A 497 2.16 9.76 -22.68
N HIS A 498 1.97 11.04 -22.34
CA HIS A 498 0.93 11.89 -22.97
C HIS A 498 -0.46 11.21 -22.97
N MET A 499 -0.70 10.35 -21.98
CA MET A 499 -1.97 9.66 -21.80
C MET A 499 -2.71 10.41 -20.70
N ASP A 500 -3.72 11.19 -21.09
CA ASP A 500 -4.56 11.91 -20.16
C ASP A 500 -5.30 10.90 -19.26
N VAL A 501 -5.17 11.04 -17.94
CA VAL A 501 -5.82 10.17 -16.96
C VAL A 501 -7.34 10.17 -17.13
N ASP A 502 -7.92 11.31 -17.55
CA ASP A 502 -9.35 11.39 -17.83
C ASP A 502 -9.75 10.53 -19.04
N SER A 503 -8.88 10.46 -20.06
CA SER A 503 -9.09 9.57 -21.23
C SER A 503 -8.91 8.08 -20.88
N ALA A 504 -8.02 7.77 -19.93
CA ALA A 504 -7.80 6.39 -19.49
C ALA A 504 -9.01 5.81 -18.75
N ASP A 505 -9.73 6.64 -17.98
CA ASP A 505 -10.98 6.24 -17.33
C ASP A 505 -12.09 5.94 -18.36
N GLU A 506 -12.19 6.75 -19.42
CA GLU A 506 -13.13 6.51 -20.54
C GLU A 506 -12.85 5.18 -21.28
N ASP A 507 -11.58 4.80 -21.41
CA ASP A 507 -11.15 3.53 -22.00
C ASP A 507 -11.29 2.33 -21.04
N GLY A 508 -11.75 2.56 -19.80
CA GLY A 508 -11.95 1.53 -18.78
C GLY A 508 -10.66 0.99 -18.16
N LEU A 509 -9.57 1.74 -18.24
CA LEU A 509 -8.32 1.47 -17.51
C LEU A 509 -8.48 1.86 -16.04
N LEU A 510 -7.69 1.24 -15.16
CA LEU A 510 -7.68 1.65 -13.76
C LEU A 510 -6.99 3.01 -13.65
N THR A 511 -7.63 3.93 -12.92
CA THR A 511 -7.09 5.26 -12.63
C THR A 511 -7.06 5.51 -11.13
N ALA A 512 -6.12 6.35 -10.70
CA ALA A 512 -5.98 6.81 -9.33
C ALA A 512 -5.48 8.25 -9.35
N THR A 513 -5.99 9.06 -8.42
CA THR A 513 -5.39 10.35 -8.11
C THR A 513 -4.82 10.31 -6.71
N ARG A 514 -3.61 10.84 -6.55
CA ARG A 514 -2.93 10.99 -5.25
C ARG A 514 -2.50 12.44 -5.08
N GLN A 515 -2.42 12.88 -3.83
CA GLN A 515 -1.91 14.20 -3.49
C GLN A 515 -0.55 14.07 -2.85
N LEU A 516 0.34 14.99 -3.18
CA LEU A 516 1.66 15.12 -2.58
C LEU A 516 1.86 16.57 -2.14
N PHE A 517 2.09 16.77 -0.86
CA PHE A 517 2.48 18.07 -0.32
C PHE A 517 4.00 18.12 -0.18
N ALA A 518 4.62 19.05 -0.90
CA ALA A 518 6.07 19.26 -0.84
C ALA A 518 6.37 20.76 -0.93
N PHE A 519 7.26 21.25 -0.06
CA PHE A 519 7.83 22.61 -0.12
C PHE A 519 6.82 23.73 -0.42
N GLY A 520 5.70 23.78 0.31
CA GLY A 520 4.68 24.84 0.16
C GLY A 520 3.71 24.66 -1.01
N HIS A 521 3.83 23.59 -1.79
CA HIS A 521 2.95 23.28 -2.92
C HIS A 521 2.21 21.95 -2.74
N ARG A 522 1.04 21.86 -3.36
CA ARG A 522 0.23 20.65 -3.45
C ARG A 522 0.26 20.13 -4.88
N TRP A 523 0.98 19.04 -5.09
CA TRP A 523 0.97 18.33 -6.36
C TRP A 523 -0.16 17.30 -6.39
N ARG A 524 -0.89 17.27 -7.49
CA ARG A 524 -1.85 16.22 -7.81
C ARG A 524 -1.16 15.28 -8.80
N VAL A 525 -1.03 14.01 -8.41
CA VAL A 525 -0.45 12.96 -9.25
C VAL A 525 -1.60 12.11 -9.77
N GLY A 526 -1.85 12.21 -11.08
CA GLY A 526 -2.79 11.35 -11.78
C GLY A 526 -2.06 10.10 -12.25
N ILE A 527 -2.64 8.92 -12.04
CA ILE A 527 -1.99 7.63 -12.27
C ILE A 527 -2.96 6.74 -13.05
N ALA A 528 -2.48 6.09 -14.09
CA ALA A 528 -3.26 5.22 -14.96
C ALA A 528 -2.56 3.87 -15.18
N GLU A 529 -3.35 2.80 -15.30
CA GLU A 529 -2.85 1.48 -15.69
C GLU A 529 -2.28 1.54 -17.11
N LEU A 530 -1.06 1.05 -17.31
CA LEU A 530 -0.52 0.90 -18.67
C LEU A 530 -1.34 -0.13 -19.48
N PRO A 531 -1.28 -0.17 -20.81
CA PRO A 531 -1.93 -1.24 -21.56
C PRO A 531 -1.33 -2.63 -21.23
N SER A 532 -2.20 -3.55 -20.80
CA SER A 532 -1.83 -4.88 -20.24
C SER A 532 -0.89 -5.79 -21.04
N THR A 533 -0.66 -5.50 -22.32
CA THR A 533 0.27 -6.25 -23.16
C THR A 533 1.74 -6.02 -22.84
N GLN A 534 2.10 -4.92 -22.16
CA GLN A 534 3.49 -4.57 -21.88
C GLN A 534 4.07 -5.22 -20.60
N TYR A 535 3.23 -5.51 -19.60
CA TYR A 535 3.69 -5.94 -18.27
C TYR A 535 3.00 -7.20 -17.74
N ARG A 536 1.93 -7.70 -18.37
CA ARG A 536 1.36 -8.99 -17.97
C ARG A 536 2.10 -10.14 -18.62
N SER A 537 2.35 -11.19 -17.82
CA SER A 537 2.83 -12.43 -18.38
C SER A 537 1.77 -13.03 -19.33
N LEU A 538 2.21 -13.61 -20.46
CA LEU A 538 1.32 -14.39 -21.33
C LEU A 538 0.54 -15.45 -20.53
N PHE A 539 1.15 -15.96 -19.46
CA PHE A 539 0.52 -16.88 -18.54
C PHE A 539 -0.71 -16.29 -17.85
N GLU A 540 -0.65 -15.08 -17.28
CA GLU A 540 -1.80 -14.43 -16.62
C GLU A 540 -2.97 -14.16 -17.58
N LEU A 541 -2.67 -13.77 -18.82
CA LEU A 541 -3.68 -13.53 -19.85
C LEU A 541 -4.36 -14.83 -20.30
N MET A 542 -3.59 -15.92 -20.40
CA MET A 542 -4.09 -17.19 -20.90
C MET A 542 -4.66 -18.10 -19.81
N LEU A 543 -4.29 -17.93 -18.54
CA LEU A 543 -4.62 -18.86 -17.46
C LEU A 543 -6.14 -19.14 -17.33
N PRO A 544 -7.05 -18.15 -17.32
CA PRO A 544 -8.49 -18.43 -17.28
C PRO A 544 -8.96 -19.26 -18.47
N TRP A 545 -8.45 -18.96 -19.67
CA TRP A 545 -8.80 -19.66 -20.90
C TRP A 545 -8.22 -21.08 -20.95
N VAL A 546 -7.02 -21.27 -20.40
CA VAL A 546 -6.41 -22.59 -20.23
C VAL A 546 -7.23 -23.42 -19.23
N VAL A 547 -7.64 -22.85 -18.10
CA VAL A 547 -8.54 -23.52 -17.13
C VAL A 547 -9.86 -23.93 -17.80
N LEU A 548 -10.47 -23.01 -18.56
CA LEU A 548 -11.72 -23.29 -19.27
C LEU A 548 -11.57 -24.40 -20.32
N SER A 549 -10.61 -24.25 -21.23
CA SER A 549 -10.41 -25.15 -22.37
C SER A 549 -9.95 -26.54 -21.93
N SER A 550 -8.99 -26.62 -21.00
CA SER A 550 -8.52 -27.90 -20.45
C SER A 550 -9.63 -28.61 -19.66
N GLY A 551 -10.40 -27.88 -18.86
CA GLY A 551 -11.52 -28.44 -18.10
C GLY A 551 -12.64 -28.99 -18.98
N ILE A 552 -13.03 -28.26 -20.03
CA ILE A 552 -14.00 -28.74 -21.03
C ILE A 552 -13.46 -29.98 -21.75
N MET A 553 -12.21 -29.94 -22.20
CA MET A 553 -11.58 -31.07 -22.90
C MET A 553 -11.56 -32.33 -22.02
N ILE A 554 -11.12 -32.22 -20.77
CA ILE A 554 -11.09 -33.34 -19.81
C ILE A 554 -12.50 -33.87 -19.55
N SER A 555 -13.48 -32.98 -19.37
CA SER A 555 -14.88 -33.36 -19.11
C SER A 555 -15.49 -34.14 -20.28
N LEU A 556 -15.22 -33.70 -21.51
CA LEU A 556 -15.67 -34.38 -22.73
C LEU A 556 -14.98 -35.74 -22.92
N LEU A 557 -13.66 -35.82 -22.69
CA LEU A 557 -12.92 -37.09 -22.75
C LEU A 557 -13.45 -38.10 -21.73
N PHE A 558 -13.70 -37.65 -20.50
CA PHE A 558 -14.23 -38.51 -19.45
C PHE A 558 -15.66 -38.97 -19.74
N SER A 559 -16.50 -38.08 -20.27
CA SER A 559 -17.84 -38.41 -20.75
C SER A 559 -17.82 -39.42 -21.89
N ALA A 560 -16.94 -39.23 -22.88
CA ALA A 560 -16.77 -40.14 -24.01
C ALA A 560 -16.33 -41.53 -23.54
N LEU A 561 -15.39 -41.61 -22.59
CA LEU A 561 -14.97 -42.88 -21.98
C LEU A 561 -16.14 -43.58 -21.27
N LEU A 562 -16.95 -42.86 -20.51
CA LEU A 562 -18.15 -43.41 -19.86
C LEU A 562 -19.19 -43.90 -20.86
N TYR A 563 -19.38 -43.16 -21.96
CA TYR A 563 -20.31 -43.50 -23.03
C TYR A 563 -19.88 -44.74 -23.80
N VAL A 564 -18.58 -44.86 -24.15
CA VAL A 564 -18.02 -46.05 -24.81
C VAL A 564 -18.10 -47.27 -23.89
N ALA A 565 -17.81 -47.10 -22.59
CA ALA A 565 -17.95 -48.16 -21.60
C ALA A 565 -19.40 -48.66 -21.48
N GLU A 566 -20.39 -47.81 -21.74
CA GLU A 566 -21.81 -48.14 -21.72
C GLU A 566 -22.28 -48.89 -22.96
N ARG A 567 -21.87 -48.46 -24.17
CA ARG A 567 -22.22 -49.15 -25.42
C ARG A 567 -21.47 -50.47 -25.63
N GLY A 568 -20.47 -50.77 -24.80
CA GLY A 568 -19.84 -52.09 -24.76
C GLY A 568 -18.93 -52.43 -25.92
N VAL A 569 -18.45 -51.42 -26.66
CA VAL A 569 -17.56 -51.58 -27.83
C VAL A 569 -16.20 -52.19 -27.45
N LEU A 570 -15.79 -52.09 -26.17
CA LEU A 570 -14.59 -52.74 -25.61
C LEU A 570 -14.82 -54.21 -25.17
N SER A 571 -15.71 -54.96 -25.83
CA SER A 571 -15.84 -56.38 -25.54
C SER A 571 -14.64 -57.14 -26.13
N VAL A 572 -13.61 -57.39 -25.32
CA VAL A 572 -12.65 -58.46 -25.58
C VAL A 572 -13.46 -59.77 -25.57
N ARG A 573 -13.72 -60.33 -26.75
CA ARG A 573 -14.33 -61.66 -26.87
C ARG A 573 -13.34 -62.66 -26.26
N PRO A 574 -13.71 -63.46 -25.24
CA PRO A 574 -12.83 -64.50 -24.75
C PRO A 574 -12.64 -65.53 -25.88
N ILE A 575 -11.38 -65.76 -26.26
CA ILE A 575 -11.00 -66.84 -27.18
C ILE A 575 -11.36 -68.16 -26.46
N ARG A 576 -12.48 -68.76 -26.84
CA ARG A 576 -12.81 -70.13 -26.43
C ARG A 576 -11.78 -71.06 -27.08
N ARG A 577 -10.74 -71.45 -26.34
CA ARG A 577 -9.95 -72.64 -26.68
C ARG A 577 -10.88 -73.85 -26.64
N ARG A 578 -11.28 -74.35 -27.81
CA ARG A 578 -11.85 -75.70 -27.93
C ARG A 578 -10.71 -76.70 -27.70
N HIS A 579 -10.67 -77.31 -26.52
CA HIS A 579 -10.03 -78.62 -26.41
C HIS A 579 -10.92 -79.62 -27.15
N ARG A 580 -10.40 -80.11 -28.29
CA ARG A 580 -10.95 -81.26 -28.99
C ARG A 580 -10.26 -82.47 -28.37
N VAL A 581 -11.01 -83.24 -27.60
CA VAL A 581 -10.64 -84.63 -27.27
C VAL A 581 -11.13 -85.48 -28.44
N GLN A 582 -10.20 -86.11 -29.13
CA GLN A 582 -10.32 -87.47 -29.66
C GLN A 582 -8.92 -88.06 -29.71
#